data_AF-A0AAW8LMM5-F1
#
_entry.id   AF-A0AAW8LMM5-F1
#
_cell.length_a   1.000
_cell.length_b   1.000
_cell.length_c   1.000
_cell.angle_alpha   90.00
_cell.angle_beta   90.00
_cell.angle_gamma   90.00
#
_symmetry.space_group_name_H-M   'P 1'
#
loop_
_entity.id
_entity.type
_entity.pdbx_description
1 polymer ?
#
loop_
_entity_poly.entity_id
_entity_poly.type
_entity_poly.pdbx_seq_one_letter_code
_entity_poly.pdbx_strand_id
1 'polypeptide(L)'
;MSSQVNSKLKALQRVYEISVNTRNFEITQLTNRNNYYMLFQGVLLAAVFSNQASKPLVEFLICLAGIGVSYNHVKVASGAKFWQEYWEFQASEAEKALKNYTIEHYADYDFTDLFNLDSDVMKNKVRDRFKADLAHQNWLDKTYTKLILSKASVSRAPIYTAVVLLICWIALSLHTLEWVWFFELLNKFIVGHFFNPKGE
;
A
#
# COMPACT_ATOMS: atom_id res chain seq x y z
N MET A 1 -24.09 -32.02 -27.85
CA MET A 1 -24.33 -30.81 -27.02
C MET A 1 -23.81 -30.95 -25.59
N SER A 2 -24.16 -31.99 -24.83
CA SER A 2 -23.75 -32.14 -23.42
C SER A 2 -22.22 -32.15 -23.18
N SER A 3 -21.44 -32.80 -24.05
CA SER A 3 -19.97 -32.85 -23.93
C SER A 3 -19.30 -31.47 -24.08
N GLN A 4 -19.77 -30.65 -25.03
CA GLN A 4 -19.23 -29.31 -25.28
C GLN A 4 -19.68 -28.31 -24.20
N VAL A 5 -20.90 -28.46 -23.69
CA VAL A 5 -21.39 -27.66 -22.56
C VAL A 5 -20.54 -27.93 -21.30
N ASN A 6 -20.22 -29.21 -21.06
CA ASN A 6 -19.40 -29.63 -19.93
C ASN A 6 -17.93 -29.18 -20.08
N SER A 7 -17.36 -29.21 -21.29
CA SER A 7 -15.98 -28.75 -21.51
C SER A 7 -15.82 -27.23 -21.30
N LYS A 8 -16.78 -26.43 -21.78
CA LYS A 8 -16.76 -24.97 -21.57
C LYS A 8 -17.00 -24.59 -20.12
N LEU A 9 -17.91 -25.28 -19.41
CA LEU A 9 -18.08 -25.10 -17.96
C LEU A 9 -16.77 -25.34 -17.20
N LYS A 10 -16.10 -26.47 -17.48
CA LYS A 10 -14.81 -26.80 -16.86
C LYS A 10 -13.74 -25.75 -17.15
N ALA A 11 -13.70 -25.21 -18.37
CA ALA A 11 -12.76 -24.16 -18.72
C ALA A 11 -13.03 -22.86 -17.92
N LEU A 12 -14.30 -22.45 -17.79
CA LEU A 12 -14.68 -21.28 -17.00
C LEU A 12 -14.38 -21.46 -15.51
N GLN A 13 -14.69 -22.63 -14.95
CA GLN A 13 -14.34 -22.99 -13.57
C GLN A 13 -12.82 -22.90 -13.36
N ARG A 14 -12.02 -23.41 -14.31
CA ARG A 14 -10.57 -23.38 -14.23
C ARG A 14 -10.01 -21.97 -14.30
N VAL A 15 -10.54 -21.11 -15.18
CA VAL A 15 -10.13 -19.70 -15.27
C VAL A 15 -10.47 -18.95 -13.98
N TYR A 16 -11.65 -19.18 -13.42
CA TYR A 16 -12.05 -18.60 -12.14
C TYR A 16 -11.13 -19.05 -11.00
N GLU A 17 -10.86 -20.35 -10.91
CA GLU A 17 -9.96 -20.93 -9.90
C GLU A 17 -8.54 -20.35 -10.00
N ILE A 18 -7.97 -20.27 -11.21
CA ILE A 18 -6.65 -19.66 -11.45
C ILE A 18 -6.66 -18.19 -11.00
N SER A 19 -7.70 -17.43 -11.35
CA SER A 19 -7.79 -16.01 -10.99
C SER A 19 -7.83 -15.81 -9.48
N VAL A 20 -8.61 -16.62 -8.76
CA VAL A 20 -8.68 -16.61 -7.29
C VAL A 20 -7.34 -17.00 -6.66
N ASN A 21 -6.70 -18.06 -7.16
CA ASN A 21 -5.43 -18.54 -6.66
C ASN A 21 -4.30 -17.52 -6.87
N THR A 22 -4.22 -16.92 -8.06
CA THR A 22 -3.23 -15.89 -8.37
C THR A 22 -3.45 -14.63 -7.52
N ARG A 23 -4.70 -14.21 -7.30
CA ARG A 23 -5.00 -13.10 -6.38
C ARG A 23 -4.48 -13.39 -4.96
N ASN A 24 -4.78 -14.58 -4.42
CA ASN A 24 -4.34 -14.96 -3.08
C ASN A 24 -2.81 -15.04 -2.99
N PHE A 25 -2.16 -15.54 -4.04
CA PHE A 25 -0.70 -15.54 -4.16
C PHE A 25 -0.13 -14.12 -4.14
N GLU A 26 -0.68 -13.17 -4.91
CA GLU A 26 -0.22 -11.78 -4.92
C GLU A 26 -0.42 -11.07 -3.58
N ILE A 27 -1.51 -11.34 -2.86
CA ILE A 27 -1.72 -10.84 -1.50
C ILE A 27 -0.62 -11.34 -0.57
N THR A 28 -0.25 -12.62 -0.68
CA THR A 28 0.83 -13.22 0.12
C THR A 28 2.18 -12.59 -0.21
N GLN A 29 2.47 -12.42 -1.51
CA GLN A 29 3.70 -11.77 -1.96
C GLN A 29 3.77 -10.29 -1.55
N LEU A 30 2.64 -9.58 -1.54
CA LEU A 30 2.55 -8.20 -1.04
C LEU A 30 2.99 -8.12 0.42
N THR A 31 2.51 -9.03 1.28
CA THR A 31 2.94 -9.10 2.68
C THR A 31 4.43 -9.40 2.79
N ASN A 32 4.94 -10.39 2.06
CA ASN A 32 6.34 -10.78 2.11
C ASN A 32 7.29 -9.64 1.67
N ARG A 33 6.98 -8.98 0.54
CA ARG A 33 7.77 -7.86 0.02
C ARG A 33 7.77 -6.68 1.00
N ASN A 34 6.62 -6.34 1.58
CA ASN A 34 6.52 -5.24 2.54
C ASN A 34 7.32 -5.55 3.82
N ASN A 35 7.23 -6.77 4.34
CA ASN A 35 7.98 -7.17 5.53
C ASN A 35 9.50 -7.12 5.30
N TYR A 36 9.97 -7.50 4.11
CA TYR A 36 11.39 -7.42 3.76
C TYR A 36 11.94 -5.99 3.84
N TYR A 37 11.27 -5.02 3.22
CA TYR A 37 11.69 -3.61 3.27
C TYR A 37 11.63 -3.03 4.68
N MET A 38 10.57 -3.35 5.43
CA MET A 38 10.43 -2.93 6.84
C MET A 38 11.58 -3.44 7.72
N LEU A 39 11.97 -4.71 7.54
CA LEU A 39 13.10 -5.30 8.27
C LEU A 39 14.40 -4.60 7.93
N PHE A 40 14.67 -4.37 6.64
CA PHE A 40 15.89 -3.69 6.20
C PHE A 40 15.97 -2.26 6.74
N GLN A 41 14.86 -1.51 6.72
CA GLN A 41 14.79 -0.18 7.32
C GLN A 41 15.03 -0.23 8.83
N GLY A 42 14.50 -1.24 9.53
CA GLY A 42 14.76 -1.45 10.96
C GLY A 42 16.24 -1.70 11.27
N VAL A 43 16.91 -2.52 10.46
CA VAL A 43 18.36 -2.78 10.59
C VAL A 43 19.18 -1.51 10.34
N LEU A 44 18.85 -0.73 9.31
CA LEU A 44 19.54 0.53 9.03
C LEU A 44 19.35 1.55 10.16
N LEU A 45 18.13 1.69 10.70
CA LEU A 45 17.87 2.58 11.84
C LEU A 45 18.67 2.14 13.07
N ALA A 46 18.68 0.84 13.38
CA ALA A 46 19.48 0.32 14.47
C ALA A 46 20.98 0.60 14.27
N ALA A 47 21.50 0.49 13.04
CA ALA A 47 22.88 0.82 12.72
C ALA A 47 23.20 2.30 13.01
N VAL A 48 22.31 3.23 12.64
CA VAL A 48 22.48 4.66 12.96
C VAL A 48 22.52 4.90 14.47
N PHE A 49 21.58 4.34 15.23
CA PHE A 49 21.48 4.59 16.68
C PHE A 49 22.49 3.83 17.54
N SER A 50 23.02 2.70 17.05
CA SER A 50 24.01 1.89 17.79
C SER A 50 25.45 2.42 17.71
N ASN A 51 25.69 3.46 16.90
CA ASN A 51 27.03 3.99 16.68
C ASN A 51 27.50 4.84 17.88
N GLN A 52 28.23 4.22 18.82
CA GLN A 52 28.75 4.89 20.03
C GLN A 52 29.86 5.91 19.76
N ALA A 53 30.47 5.89 18.57
CA ALA A 53 31.45 6.88 18.12
C ALA A 53 31.01 7.41 16.75
N SER A 54 30.28 8.53 16.74
CA SER A 54 29.65 9.03 15.52
C SER A 54 30.72 9.31 14.45
N LYS A 55 30.62 8.63 13.32
CA LYS A 55 31.45 8.88 12.15
C LYS A 55 30.54 9.57 11.14
N PRO A 56 30.53 10.90 11.03
CA PRO A 56 29.51 11.64 10.30
C PRO A 56 29.32 11.17 8.86
N LEU A 57 30.41 10.83 8.18
CA LEU A 57 30.37 10.28 6.82
C LEU A 57 29.65 8.92 6.75
N VAL A 58 29.88 8.04 7.72
CA VAL A 58 29.25 6.71 7.75
C VAL A 58 27.75 6.84 8.01
N GLU A 59 27.36 7.71 8.94
CA GLU A 59 25.95 8.00 9.23
C GLU A 59 25.23 8.63 8.04
N PHE A 60 25.86 9.57 7.36
CA PHE A 60 25.33 10.16 6.14
C PHE A 60 25.11 9.10 5.06
N LEU A 61 26.07 8.20 4.83
CA LEU A 61 25.95 7.11 3.85
C LEU A 61 24.83 6.13 4.22
N ILE A 62 24.68 5.79 5.51
CA ILE A 62 23.56 4.94 5.98
C ILE A 62 22.22 5.66 5.75
N CYS A 63 22.15 6.97 6.00
CA CYS A 63 20.93 7.74 5.72
C CYS A 63 20.59 7.77 4.23
N LEU A 64 21.58 7.95 3.34
CA LEU A 64 21.38 7.88 1.89
C LEU A 64 20.89 6.48 1.46
N ALA A 65 21.45 5.42 2.03
CA ALA A 65 20.96 4.07 1.80
C ALA A 65 19.50 3.91 2.28
N GLY A 66 19.16 4.46 3.44
CA GLY A 66 17.80 4.51 3.97
C GLY A 66 16.81 5.24 3.07
N ILE A 67 17.20 6.37 2.48
CA ILE A 67 16.41 7.10 1.47
C ILE A 67 16.18 6.20 0.25
N GLY A 68 17.24 5.58 -0.29
CA GLY A 68 17.16 4.71 -1.46
C GLY A 68 16.25 3.49 -1.25
N VAL A 69 16.36 2.84 -0.09
CA VAL A 69 15.52 1.71 0.31
C VAL A 69 14.07 2.14 0.44
N SER A 70 13.81 3.25 1.13
CA SER A 70 12.44 3.73 1.38
C SER A 70 11.76 4.18 0.10
N TYR A 71 12.49 4.82 -0.81
CA TYR A 71 11.99 5.16 -2.13
C TYR A 71 11.59 3.92 -2.94
N ASN A 72 12.43 2.89 -2.95
CA ASN A 72 12.10 1.61 -3.58
C ASN A 72 10.91 0.92 -2.91
N HIS A 73 10.80 1.00 -1.59
CA HIS A 73 9.67 0.46 -0.83
C HIS A 73 8.35 1.13 -1.26
N VAL A 74 8.32 2.46 -1.39
CA VAL A 74 7.14 3.19 -1.90
C VAL A 74 6.76 2.70 -3.30
N LYS A 75 7.72 2.55 -4.21
CA LYS A 75 7.47 2.07 -5.59
C LYS A 75 6.92 0.65 -5.59
N VAL A 76 7.52 -0.27 -4.84
CA VAL A 76 7.10 -1.67 -4.76
C VAL A 76 5.71 -1.79 -4.15
N ALA A 77 5.43 -1.08 -3.05
CA ALA A 77 4.12 -1.09 -2.40
C ALA A 77 3.03 -0.52 -3.32
N SER A 78 3.34 0.56 -4.04
CA SER A 78 2.41 1.17 -5.02
C SER A 78 2.13 0.25 -6.21
N GLY A 79 3.17 -0.38 -6.77
CA GLY A 79 3.03 -1.37 -7.85
C GLY A 79 2.25 -2.62 -7.40
N ALA A 80 2.46 -3.07 -6.17
CA ALA A 80 1.71 -4.20 -5.62
C ALA A 80 0.22 -3.88 -5.46
N LYS A 81 -0.15 -2.64 -5.11
CA LYS A 81 -1.56 -2.22 -5.08
C LYS A 81 -2.22 -2.29 -6.45
N PHE A 82 -1.51 -1.89 -7.51
CA PHE A 82 -2.00 -1.98 -8.89
C PHE A 82 -2.29 -3.45 -9.27
N TRP A 83 -1.32 -4.35 -9.06
CA TRP A 83 -1.50 -5.76 -9.37
C TRP A 83 -2.57 -6.44 -8.53
N GLN A 84 -2.71 -6.07 -7.25
CA GLN A 84 -3.81 -6.53 -6.42
C GLN A 84 -5.17 -6.16 -7.03
N GLU A 85 -5.36 -4.89 -7.42
CA GLU A 85 -6.61 -4.43 -8.04
C GLU A 85 -6.87 -5.13 -9.38
N TYR A 86 -5.83 -5.32 -10.20
CA TYR A 86 -5.91 -6.05 -11.46
C TYR A 86 -6.45 -7.48 -11.24
N TRP A 87 -5.91 -8.21 -10.27
CA TRP A 87 -6.37 -9.59 -10.00
C TRP A 87 -7.72 -9.65 -9.30
N GLU A 88 -8.08 -8.65 -8.50
CA GLU A 88 -9.45 -8.50 -7.97
C GLU A 88 -10.46 -8.32 -9.12
N PHE A 89 -10.13 -7.48 -10.11
CA PHE A 89 -10.95 -7.30 -11.31
C PHE A 89 -11.03 -8.57 -12.16
N GLN A 90 -9.91 -9.23 -12.45
CA GLN A 90 -9.90 -10.47 -13.23
C GLN A 90 -10.70 -11.60 -12.55
N ALA A 91 -10.63 -11.70 -11.22
CA ALA A 91 -11.44 -12.68 -10.47
C ALA A 91 -12.95 -12.37 -10.57
N SER A 92 -13.33 -11.08 -10.50
CA SER A 92 -14.73 -10.66 -10.66
C SER A 92 -15.25 -10.93 -12.07
N GLU A 93 -14.48 -10.65 -13.12
CA GLU A 93 -14.89 -10.92 -14.50
C GLU A 93 -14.99 -12.43 -14.78
N ALA A 94 -14.07 -13.23 -14.25
CA ALA A 94 -14.14 -14.69 -14.35
C ALA A 94 -15.37 -15.26 -13.61
N GLU A 95 -15.72 -14.72 -12.44
CA GLU A 95 -16.93 -15.08 -11.70
C GLU A 95 -18.19 -14.74 -12.50
N LYS A 96 -18.26 -13.55 -13.08
CA LYS A 96 -19.38 -13.09 -13.90
C LYS A 96 -19.58 -13.97 -15.14
N ALA A 97 -18.50 -14.33 -15.83
CA ALA A 97 -18.56 -15.24 -16.96
C ALA A 97 -19.07 -16.63 -16.56
N LEU A 98 -18.61 -17.15 -15.41
CA LEU A 98 -19.07 -18.43 -14.87
C LEU A 98 -20.54 -18.38 -14.45
N LYS A 99 -20.98 -17.30 -13.81
CA LYS A 99 -22.36 -17.06 -13.40
C LYS A 99 -23.30 -17.05 -14.59
N ASN A 100 -23.01 -16.21 -15.58
CA ASN A 100 -23.85 -16.07 -16.77
C ASN A 100 -24.01 -17.39 -17.50
N TYR A 101 -22.90 -18.13 -17.67
CA TYR A 101 -22.93 -19.45 -18.31
C TYR A 101 -23.74 -20.47 -17.50
N THR A 102 -23.61 -20.47 -16.16
CA THR A 102 -24.35 -21.40 -15.31
C THR A 102 -25.85 -21.13 -15.36
N ILE A 103 -26.27 -19.86 -15.27
CA ILE A 103 -27.69 -19.47 -15.34
C ILE A 103 -28.30 -19.79 -16.71
N GLU A 104 -27.56 -19.59 -17.80
CA GLU A 104 -28.04 -19.88 -19.16
C GLU A 104 -28.27 -21.37 -19.41
N HIS A 105 -27.42 -22.24 -18.84
CA HIS A 105 -27.40 -23.66 -19.15
C HIS A 105 -27.99 -24.58 -18.07
N TYR A 106 -28.17 -24.08 -16.85
CA TYR A 106 -28.69 -24.84 -15.71
C TYR A 106 -29.84 -24.06 -15.07
N ALA A 107 -31.06 -24.36 -15.50
CA ALA A 107 -32.26 -23.88 -14.82
C ALA A 107 -32.24 -24.34 -13.35
N ASP A 108 -32.65 -23.46 -12.44
CA ASP A 108 -32.68 -23.65 -10.98
C ASP A 108 -31.34 -23.64 -10.24
N TYR A 109 -30.23 -23.25 -10.89
CA TYR A 109 -28.96 -23.04 -10.16
C TYR A 109 -28.88 -21.64 -9.53
N ASP A 110 -28.86 -21.59 -8.20
CA ASP A 110 -28.61 -20.35 -7.45
C ASP A 110 -27.09 -20.08 -7.34
N PHE A 111 -26.59 -19.18 -8.17
CA PHE A 111 -25.18 -18.82 -8.19
C PHE A 111 -24.83 -17.85 -7.06
N THR A 112 -23.92 -18.26 -6.17
CA THR A 112 -23.43 -17.40 -5.08
C THR A 112 -22.30 -16.49 -5.57
N ASP A 113 -22.52 -15.18 -5.49
CA ASP A 113 -21.50 -14.17 -5.77
C ASP A 113 -20.50 -14.06 -4.60
N LEU A 114 -19.20 -14.22 -4.88
CA LEU A 114 -18.11 -14.09 -3.89
C LEU A 114 -17.28 -12.83 -4.10
N PHE A 115 -17.01 -12.45 -5.35
CA PHE A 115 -16.11 -11.35 -5.71
C PHE A 115 -16.78 -10.25 -6.53
N ASN A 116 -18.08 -10.34 -6.79
CA ASN A 116 -18.87 -9.35 -7.51
C ASN A 116 -18.66 -7.92 -6.96
N LEU A 117 -17.79 -7.16 -7.64
CA LEU A 117 -17.39 -5.82 -7.25
C LEU A 117 -18.57 -4.83 -7.26
N ASP A 118 -19.59 -5.11 -8.08
CA ASP A 118 -20.80 -4.30 -8.27
C ASP A 118 -21.88 -4.55 -7.20
N SER A 119 -21.76 -5.64 -6.42
CA SER A 119 -22.73 -5.95 -5.37
C SER A 119 -22.49 -5.06 -4.13
N ASP A 120 -23.13 -3.90 -4.09
CA ASP A 120 -23.26 -3.08 -2.88
C ASP A 120 -24.09 -3.78 -1.79
N VAL A 121 -24.90 -4.78 -2.16
CA VAL A 121 -25.76 -5.54 -1.26
C VAL A 121 -24.96 -6.20 -0.14
N MET A 122 -23.91 -6.97 -0.48
CA MET A 122 -23.09 -7.63 0.54
C MET A 122 -22.28 -6.63 1.37
N LYS A 123 -21.74 -5.57 0.73
CA LYS A 123 -21.02 -4.49 1.42
C LYS A 123 -21.91 -3.78 2.45
N ASN A 124 -23.18 -3.55 2.10
CA ASN A 124 -24.17 -2.96 2.99
C ASN A 124 -24.56 -3.91 4.12
N LYS A 125 -24.81 -5.20 3.84
CA LYS A 125 -25.08 -6.21 4.90
C LYS A 125 -23.96 -6.29 5.94
N VAL A 126 -22.70 -6.26 5.51
CA VAL A 126 -21.54 -6.24 6.42
C VAL A 126 -21.51 -4.94 7.24
N ARG A 127 -21.73 -3.79 6.59
CA ARG A 127 -21.80 -2.50 7.26
C ARG A 127 -22.91 -2.45 8.30
N ASP A 128 -24.09 -2.98 7.98
CA ASP A 128 -25.26 -2.99 8.84
C ASP A 128 -25.05 -3.90 10.04
N ARG A 129 -24.35 -5.04 9.88
CA ARG A 129 -23.91 -5.88 11.00
C ARG A 129 -23.00 -5.11 11.97
N PHE A 130 -21.96 -4.45 11.45
CA PHE A 130 -21.07 -3.63 12.29
C PHE A 130 -21.83 -2.48 12.97
N LYS A 131 -22.86 -1.92 12.32
CA LYS A 131 -23.67 -0.84 12.89
C LYS A 131 -24.68 -1.33 13.93
N ALA A 132 -25.27 -2.51 13.75
CA ALA A 132 -26.20 -3.10 14.71
C ALA A 132 -25.50 -3.38 16.05
N ASP A 133 -24.23 -3.80 15.99
CA ASP A 133 -23.41 -4.06 17.18
C ASP A 133 -22.99 -2.77 17.92
N LEU A 134 -23.11 -1.58 17.31
CA LEU A 134 -22.75 -0.29 17.95
C LEU A 134 -23.69 0.10 19.10
N ALA A 135 -24.92 -0.43 19.13
CA ALA A 135 -25.93 -0.06 20.13
C ALA A 135 -25.56 -0.50 21.56
N HIS A 136 -24.74 -1.55 21.68
CA HIS A 136 -24.30 -2.12 22.96
C HIS A 136 -22.82 -1.86 23.29
N GLN A 137 -22.16 -0.99 22.53
CA GLN A 137 -20.70 -0.81 22.57
C GLN A 137 -20.24 0.44 23.34
N ASN A 138 -19.11 0.33 24.03
CA ASN A 138 -18.47 1.44 24.73
C ASN A 138 -17.86 2.45 23.75
N TRP A 139 -17.47 3.64 24.22
CA TRP A 139 -16.94 4.71 23.35
C TRP A 139 -15.66 4.32 22.59
N LEU A 140 -14.83 3.44 23.17
CA LEU A 140 -13.66 2.85 22.50
C LEU A 140 -14.08 1.96 21.33
N ASP A 141 -15.04 1.07 21.57
CA ASP A 141 -15.54 0.15 20.54
C ASP A 141 -16.20 0.91 19.38
N LYS A 142 -16.90 2.02 19.67
CA LYS A 142 -17.43 2.93 18.64
C LYS A 142 -16.31 3.52 17.77
N THR A 143 -15.17 3.87 18.39
CA THR A 143 -14.00 4.42 17.70
C THR A 143 -13.34 3.36 16.82
N TYR A 144 -13.12 2.15 17.35
CA TYR A 144 -12.58 1.02 16.59
C TYR A 144 -13.50 0.61 15.44
N THR A 145 -14.81 0.51 15.67
CA THR A 145 -15.79 0.20 14.63
C THR A 145 -15.78 1.27 13.52
N LYS A 146 -15.61 2.55 13.87
CA LYS A 146 -15.42 3.62 12.87
C LYS A 146 -14.14 3.45 12.05
N LEU A 147 -13.03 3.01 12.67
CA LEU A 147 -11.78 2.69 11.97
C LEU A 147 -11.94 1.48 11.04
N ILE A 148 -12.63 0.42 11.47
CA ILE A 148 -12.93 -0.75 10.64
C ILE A 148 -13.76 -0.34 9.42
N LEU A 149 -14.83 0.44 9.65
CA LEU A 149 -15.71 0.94 8.59
C LEU A 149 -15.04 1.95 7.66
N SER A 150 -13.92 2.56 8.07
CA SER A 150 -13.08 3.40 7.20
C SER A 150 -12.40 2.61 6.08
N LYS A 151 -12.44 1.26 6.15
CA LYS A 151 -11.89 0.34 5.15
C LYS A 151 -10.45 0.68 4.81
N ALA A 152 -9.62 0.85 5.84
CA ALA A 152 -8.19 1.05 5.67
C ALA A 152 -7.65 -0.06 4.73
N SER A 153 -7.13 0.37 3.58
CA SER A 153 -6.68 -0.58 2.57
C SER A 153 -5.39 -1.24 3.02
N VAL A 154 -5.41 -2.56 3.08
CA VAL A 154 -4.27 -3.42 3.47
C VAL A 154 -3.04 -3.13 2.60
N SER A 155 -3.23 -2.66 1.37
CA SER A 155 -2.17 -2.28 0.44
C SER A 155 -1.78 -0.81 0.48
N ARG A 156 -2.63 0.10 1.00
CA ARG A 156 -2.26 1.52 1.16
C ARG A 156 -1.45 1.78 2.43
N ALA A 157 -1.71 1.03 3.51
CA ALA A 157 -0.99 1.22 4.77
C ALA A 157 0.54 1.07 4.60
N PRO A 158 1.07 0.05 3.91
CA PRO A 158 2.51 -0.06 3.66
C PRO A 158 3.10 1.09 2.83
N ILE A 159 2.32 1.64 1.89
CA ILE A 159 2.74 2.82 1.10
C ILE A 159 2.94 4.02 2.03
N TYR A 160 1.97 4.29 2.91
CA TYR A 160 2.08 5.40 3.86
C TYR A 160 3.25 5.20 4.83
N THR A 161 3.45 3.99 5.35
CA THR A 161 4.59 3.67 6.20
C THR A 161 5.91 3.92 5.48
N ALA A 162 6.04 3.50 4.21
CA ALA A 162 7.23 3.73 3.41
C ALA A 162 7.49 5.22 3.16
N VAL A 163 6.43 6.03 2.94
CA VAL A 163 6.54 7.49 2.79
C VAL A 163 6.99 8.14 4.10
N VAL A 164 6.42 7.75 5.24
CA VAL A 164 6.84 8.27 6.56
C VAL A 164 8.31 7.96 6.80
N LEU A 165 8.75 6.74 6.53
CA LEU A 165 10.15 6.35 6.69
C LEU A 165 11.07 7.11 5.73
N LEU A 166 10.66 7.34 4.48
CA LEU A 166 11.40 8.18 3.56
C LEU A 166 11.60 9.61 4.10
N ILE A 167 10.54 10.22 4.67
CA ILE A 167 10.63 11.55 5.30
C ILE A 167 11.60 11.51 6.49
N CYS A 168 11.51 10.48 7.34
CA CYS A 168 12.44 10.31 8.45
C CYS A 168 13.90 10.21 7.97
N TRP A 169 14.17 9.43 6.93
CA TRP A 169 15.51 9.29 6.37
C TRP A 169 16.06 10.58 5.76
N ILE A 170 15.20 11.36 5.10
CA ILE A 170 15.56 12.69 4.61
C ILE A 170 15.90 13.60 5.79
N ALA A 171 15.07 13.62 6.84
CA ALA A 171 15.32 14.45 8.03
C ALA A 171 16.64 14.06 8.72
N LEU A 172 16.91 12.75 8.88
CA LEU A 172 18.18 12.25 9.44
C LEU A 172 19.37 12.64 8.55
N SER A 173 19.24 12.49 7.23
CA SER A 173 20.30 12.90 6.30
C SER A 173 20.59 14.41 6.38
N LEU A 174 19.54 15.24 6.43
CA LEU A 174 19.69 16.69 6.59
C LEU A 174 20.32 17.09 7.93
N HIS A 175 20.07 16.32 8.99
CA HIS A 175 20.70 16.53 10.29
C HIS A 175 22.21 16.24 10.28
N THR A 176 22.69 15.35 9.40
CA THR A 176 24.13 15.08 9.26
C THR A 176 24.90 16.17 8.51
N LEU A 177 24.22 17.17 7.93
CA LEU A 177 24.84 18.27 7.20
C LEU A 177 25.10 19.48 8.11
N GLU A 178 26.32 20.01 8.07
CA GLU A 178 26.61 21.31 8.67
C GLU A 178 26.10 22.45 7.77
N TRP A 179 25.08 23.17 8.22
CA TRP A 179 24.43 24.22 7.44
C TRP A 179 25.24 25.51 7.30
N VAL A 180 26.33 25.65 8.06
CA VAL A 180 27.19 26.85 8.06
C VAL A 180 27.72 27.15 6.65
N TRP A 181 28.26 26.14 5.96
CA TRP A 181 28.77 26.27 4.60
C TRP A 181 27.69 26.58 3.56
N PHE A 182 26.47 26.06 3.76
CA PHE A 182 25.34 26.32 2.85
C PHE A 182 24.87 27.78 2.95
N PHE A 183 24.77 28.34 4.15
CA PHE A 183 24.42 29.74 4.35
C PHE A 183 25.53 30.68 3.88
N GLU A 184 26.81 30.34 4.07
CA GLU A 184 27.93 31.11 3.50
C GLU A 184 27.92 31.10 1.96
N LEU A 185 27.61 29.97 1.34
CA LEU A 185 27.46 29.86 -0.12
C LEU A 185 26.30 30.73 -0.63
N LEU A 186 25.12 30.65 0.00
CA LEU A 186 23.96 31.48 -0.35
C LEU A 186 24.27 32.97 -0.24
N ASN A 187 25.00 33.39 0.80
CA ASN A 187 25.36 34.79 1.02
C ASN A 187 26.35 35.31 -0.04
N LYS A 188 27.14 34.43 -0.67
CA LYS A 188 27.98 34.79 -1.83
C LYS A 188 27.19 34.98 -3.12
N PHE A 189 26.07 34.27 -3.30
CA PHE A 189 25.24 34.36 -4.51
C PHE A 189 24.11 35.38 -4.41
N ILE A 190 23.60 35.64 -3.21
CA ILE A 190 22.58 36.64 -2.94
C ILE A 190 23.25 37.86 -2.32
N VAL A 191 23.94 38.63 -3.16
CA VAL A 191 24.40 39.96 -2.78
C VAL A 191 23.21 40.91 -2.94
N GLY A 192 22.57 41.26 -1.82
CA GLY A 192 21.53 42.28 -1.82
C GLY A 192 22.05 43.60 -2.41
N HIS A 193 21.19 44.35 -3.11
CA HIS A 193 21.52 45.70 -3.59
C HIS A 193 21.96 46.56 -2.40
N PHE A 194 23.25 46.82 -2.28
CA PHE A 194 23.78 47.84 -1.38
C PHE A 194 23.35 49.21 -1.93
N PHE A 195 22.25 49.75 -1.41
CA PHE A 195 22.01 51.20 -1.50
C PHE A 195 23.04 51.87 -0.60
N ASN A 196 24.06 52.46 -1.21
CA ASN A 196 25.03 53.30 -0.51
C ASN A 196 24.35 54.66 -0.24
N PRO A 197 24.02 55.04 1.01
CA PRO A 197 23.33 56.30 1.30
C PRO A 197 24.28 57.51 1.29
N LYS A 198 25.33 57.46 0.48
CA LYS A 198 26.25 58.58 0.24
C LYS A 198 26.42 58.76 -1.26
N GLY A 199 25.35 59.25 -1.89
CA GLY A 199 25.52 60.24 -2.95
C GLY A 199 26.00 61.54 -2.30
N GLU A 200 26.85 62.25 -3.01
CA GLU A 200 27.36 63.59 -2.71
C GLU A 200 26.32 64.55 -2.12
#